data_AF-A0A519KWF1-F1
#
_entry.id   AF-A0A519KWF1-F1
#
_cell.length_a   1.000
_cell.length_b   1.000
_cell.length_c   1.000
_cell.angle_alpha   90.00
_cell.angle_beta   90.00
_cell.angle_gamma   90.00
#
_symmetry.space_group_name_H-M   'P 1'
#
loop_
_entity.id
_entity.type
_entity.pdbx_description
1 polymer ?
#
loop_
_entity_poly.entity_id
_entity_poly.type
_entity_poly.pdbx_seq_one_letter_code
_entity_poly.pdbx_strand_id
1 'polypeptide(L)'
;MNGGMYDVDLNAIGLLIENGRELKPLNLRDGPGNFHLKPNGVFAIDRSGRARVVDSAAWTTPPETAFATQSGPLLVIGGALHPAFEPDGVSRYRRNGVGVRTDGTVVLAISRRRVSFGAFARLFRDALACPDALFLDGAVSALSGPKGSIVGGPFAAGPVIVVDRKGE
;
A
#
# COMPACT_ATOMS: atom_id res chain seq x y z
N MET A 1 -6.05 -8.58 3.12
CA MET A 1 -5.71 -8.32 1.69
C MET A 1 -4.20 -8.34 1.53
N ASN A 2 -3.66 -8.62 0.34
CA ASN A 2 -2.21 -8.53 0.15
C ASN A 2 -1.71 -7.09 0.40
N GLY A 3 -0.51 -6.97 0.95
CA GLY A 3 0.11 -5.73 1.40
C GLY A 3 1.23 -5.27 0.46
N GLY A 4 2.40 -5.01 1.03
CA GLY A 4 3.60 -4.64 0.28
C GLY A 4 4.03 -5.68 -0.75
N MET A 5 4.84 -5.24 -1.71
CA MET A 5 5.41 -6.10 -2.75
C MET A 5 6.45 -7.06 -2.19
N TYR A 6 6.63 -8.19 -2.87
CA TYR A 6 7.46 -9.29 -2.42
C TYR A 6 8.15 -10.01 -3.60
N ASP A 7 9.17 -10.81 -3.32
CA ASP A 7 9.96 -11.55 -4.30
C ASP A 7 9.40 -12.95 -4.59
N VAL A 8 10.09 -13.75 -5.41
CA VAL A 8 9.62 -15.09 -5.77
C VAL A 8 9.49 -16.04 -4.57
N ASP A 9 10.18 -15.75 -3.47
CA ASP A 9 10.19 -16.53 -2.24
C ASP A 9 9.20 -15.97 -1.19
N LEU A 10 8.30 -15.07 -1.60
CA LEU A 10 7.30 -14.41 -0.74
C LEU A 10 7.88 -13.44 0.30
N ASN A 11 9.15 -13.08 0.19
CA ASN A 11 9.77 -12.11 1.10
C ASN A 11 9.50 -10.67 0.66
N ALA A 12 9.27 -9.77 1.62
CA ALA A 12 9.15 -8.35 1.31
C ALA A 12 10.41 -7.81 0.60
N ILE A 13 10.23 -7.04 -0.47
CA ILE A 13 11.33 -6.41 -1.23
C ILE A 13 11.76 -5.04 -0.68
N GLY A 14 11.01 -4.51 0.28
CA GLY A 14 11.28 -3.25 0.98
C GLY A 14 10.95 -3.35 2.46
N LEU A 15 10.88 -2.20 3.15
CA LEU A 15 10.65 -2.13 4.59
C LEU A 15 9.49 -3.04 5.02
N LEU A 16 9.74 -3.88 6.01
CA LEU A 16 8.71 -4.64 6.70
C LEU A 16 8.99 -4.59 8.20
N ILE A 17 8.06 -4.02 8.96
CA ILE A 17 8.07 -4.03 10.42
C ILE A 17 6.80 -4.73 10.90
N GLU A 18 6.97 -5.68 11.81
CA GLU A 18 5.88 -6.43 12.43
C GLU A 18 6.07 -6.47 13.94
N ASN A 19 5.05 -6.06 14.71
CA ASN A 19 5.09 -5.97 16.16
C ASN A 19 6.32 -5.20 16.70
N GLY A 20 6.72 -4.15 15.98
CA GLY A 20 7.88 -3.31 16.30
C GLY A 20 9.24 -3.92 15.97
N ARG A 21 9.29 -5.11 15.34
CA ARG A 21 10.52 -5.73 14.86
C ARG A 21 10.68 -5.49 13.36
N GLU A 22 11.82 -4.92 12.96
CA GLU A 22 12.19 -4.82 11.55
C GLU A 22 12.58 -6.20 11.01
N LEU A 23 11.86 -6.66 10.00
CA LEU A 23 12.09 -7.93 9.29
C LEU A 23 12.82 -7.70 7.97
N LYS A 24 12.58 -6.55 7.34
CA LYS A 24 13.30 -6.08 6.15
C LYS A 24 13.57 -4.58 6.22
N PRO A 25 14.77 -4.14 5.81
CA PRO A 25 15.12 -2.73 5.81
C PRO A 25 14.43 -1.97 4.69
N LEU A 26 14.37 -0.65 4.86
CA LEU A 26 13.94 0.29 3.83
C LEU A 26 14.79 0.13 2.54
N ASN A 27 14.13 0.10 1.39
CA ASN A 27 14.79 0.00 0.10
C ASN A 27 14.57 1.29 -0.72
N LEU A 28 15.63 2.08 -0.88
CA LEU A 28 15.62 3.35 -1.65
C LEU A 28 16.28 3.24 -3.03
N ARG A 29 16.69 2.02 -3.41
CA ARG A 29 17.39 1.78 -4.68
C ARG A 29 16.49 2.14 -5.86
N ASP A 30 17.11 2.49 -6.98
CA ASP A 30 16.41 2.54 -8.25
C ASP A 30 16.31 1.14 -8.85
N GLY A 31 15.31 0.94 -9.71
CA GLY A 31 15.08 -0.35 -10.34
C GLY A 31 13.86 -0.33 -11.25
N PRO A 32 13.55 -1.46 -11.90
CA PRO A 32 12.39 -1.58 -12.74
C PRO A 32 11.10 -1.83 -11.93
N GLY A 33 9.97 -1.58 -12.56
CA GLY A 33 8.65 -1.94 -12.02
C GLY A 33 8.07 -0.96 -11.01
N ASN A 34 6.83 -1.22 -10.60
CA ASN A 34 6.04 -0.28 -9.80
C ASN A 34 6.67 0.03 -8.44
N PHE A 35 7.33 -0.93 -7.80
CA PHE A 35 8.00 -0.71 -6.52
C PHE A 35 9.00 0.44 -6.56
N HIS A 36 9.74 0.54 -7.66
CA HIS A 36 10.79 1.53 -7.85
C HIS A 36 10.28 2.80 -8.56
N LEU A 37 8.99 2.90 -8.89
CA LEU A 37 8.40 4.12 -9.43
C LEU A 37 8.27 5.16 -8.32
N LYS A 38 9.20 6.12 -8.33
CA LYS A 38 9.32 7.16 -7.29
C LYS A 38 8.40 8.37 -7.56
N PRO A 39 7.85 9.00 -6.51
CA PRO A 39 7.98 8.61 -5.11
C PRO A 39 7.19 7.33 -4.77
N ASN A 40 7.84 6.42 -4.06
CA ASN A 40 7.22 5.25 -3.44
C ASN A 40 7.07 5.51 -1.93
N GLY A 41 6.47 4.60 -1.18
CA GLY A 41 6.07 4.95 0.18
C GLY A 41 5.99 3.80 1.16
N VAL A 42 5.82 4.20 2.42
CA VAL A 42 5.63 3.32 3.57
C VAL A 42 4.25 3.60 4.15
N PHE A 43 3.43 2.56 4.26
CA PHE A 43 2.26 2.58 5.14
C PHE A 43 2.69 2.06 6.51
N ALA A 44 2.39 2.82 7.57
CA ALA A 44 2.79 2.46 8.92
C ALA A 44 1.69 2.74 9.94
N ILE A 45 1.72 1.97 11.03
CA ILE A 45 0.85 2.10 12.20
C ILE A 45 1.74 2.12 13.44
N ASP A 46 1.53 3.09 14.32
CA ASP A 46 2.21 3.15 15.62
C ASP A 46 1.48 2.33 16.69
N ARG A 47 2.13 2.12 17.85
CA ARG A 47 1.56 1.40 19.00
C ARG A 47 0.30 2.04 19.58
N SER A 48 0.03 3.31 19.30
CA SER A 48 -1.22 3.98 19.69
C SER A 48 -2.36 3.76 18.70
N GLY A 49 -2.06 3.16 17.53
CA GLY A 49 -3.01 2.90 16.46
C GLY A 49 -3.07 4.00 15.41
N ARG A 50 -2.21 5.03 15.47
CA ARG A 50 -2.19 6.08 14.43
C ARG A 50 -1.52 5.55 13.17
N ALA A 51 -2.24 5.67 12.07
CA ALA A 51 -1.78 5.27 10.76
C ALA A 51 -1.23 6.45 9.96
N ARG A 52 -0.28 6.18 9.06
CA ARG A 52 0.25 7.17 8.10
C ARG A 52 0.72 6.49 6.83
N VAL A 53 0.66 7.24 5.73
CA VAL A 53 1.39 6.94 4.49
C VAL A 53 2.43 8.04 4.30
N VAL A 54 3.68 7.65 4.06
CA VAL A 54 4.82 8.58 3.97
C VAL A 54 5.67 8.22 2.77
N ASP A 55 6.26 9.22 2.12
CA ASP A 55 7.34 9.01 1.14
C ASP A 55 8.50 8.25 1.77
N SER A 56 8.95 7.19 1.11
CA SER A 56 10.06 6.38 1.58
C SER A 56 11.35 7.19 1.73
N ALA A 57 11.60 8.19 0.88
CA ALA A 57 12.77 9.04 0.98
C ALA A 57 12.75 9.93 2.23
N ALA A 58 11.57 10.21 2.78
CA ALA A 58 11.38 10.95 4.02
C ALA A 58 11.18 10.04 5.24
N TRP A 59 11.19 8.71 5.05
CA TRP A 59 10.94 7.77 6.12
C TRP A 59 12.18 7.60 7.02
N THR A 60 11.99 7.93 8.30
CA THR A 60 12.89 7.53 9.37
C THR A 60 12.06 6.71 10.35
N THR A 61 12.43 5.45 10.61
CA THR A 61 11.65 4.53 11.46
C THR A 61 11.46 5.08 12.87
N PRO A 62 10.24 5.51 13.26
CA PRO A 62 9.99 5.96 14.63
C PRO A 62 9.98 4.78 15.60
N PRO A 63 10.54 4.93 16.83
CA PRO A 63 10.61 3.84 17.82
C PRO A 63 9.26 3.22 18.19
N GLU A 64 8.19 4.00 18.10
CA GLU A 64 6.81 3.60 18.40
C GLU A 64 6.11 2.85 17.25
N THR A 65 6.78 2.66 16.11
CA THR A 65 6.20 1.95 14.97
C THR A 65 5.90 0.51 15.35
N ALA A 66 4.64 0.10 15.23
CA ALA A 66 4.21 -1.28 15.47
C ALA A 66 4.24 -2.08 14.17
N PHE A 67 3.74 -1.49 13.08
CA PHE A 67 3.70 -2.12 11.77
C PHE A 67 4.15 -1.13 10.70
N ALA A 68 4.88 -1.62 9.70
CA ALA A 68 5.19 -0.86 8.51
C ALA A 68 5.35 -1.79 7.30
N THR A 69 4.88 -1.36 6.13
CA THR A 69 5.14 -2.04 4.87
C THR A 69 5.46 -1.01 3.78
N GLN A 70 6.58 -1.21 3.10
CA GLN A 70 6.94 -0.42 1.93
C GLN A 70 6.31 -1.02 0.68
N SER A 71 5.85 -0.14 -0.18
CA SER A 71 5.37 -0.48 -1.52
C SER A 71 5.58 0.72 -2.44
N GLY A 72 5.15 0.62 -3.69
CA GLY A 72 5.23 1.73 -4.62
C GLY A 72 4.44 1.48 -5.88
N PRO A 73 3.96 2.54 -6.54
CA PRO A 73 4.17 3.97 -6.23
C PRO A 73 3.26 4.53 -5.12
N LEU A 74 3.56 5.73 -4.60
CA LEU A 74 2.55 6.54 -3.92
C LEU A 74 1.42 6.87 -4.91
N LEU A 75 0.19 6.95 -4.42
CA LEU A 75 -0.98 7.31 -5.22
C LEU A 75 -1.32 8.79 -5.04
N VAL A 76 -1.36 9.24 -3.79
CA VAL A 76 -1.66 10.62 -3.39
C VAL A 76 -0.64 11.05 -2.35
N ILE A 77 -0.17 12.29 -2.46
CA ILE A 77 0.91 12.87 -1.66
C ILE A 77 0.45 14.27 -1.23
N GLY A 78 0.05 14.43 0.03
CA GLY A 78 -0.46 15.70 0.54
C GLY A 78 -1.62 16.27 -0.32
N GLY A 79 -2.47 15.40 -0.88
CA GLY A 79 -3.58 15.77 -1.75
C GLY A 79 -3.23 15.91 -3.25
N ALA A 80 -1.95 15.86 -3.62
CA ALA A 80 -1.53 15.83 -5.03
C ALA A 80 -1.48 14.39 -5.56
N LEU A 81 -1.84 14.15 -6.83
CA LEU A 81 -1.63 12.84 -7.45
C LEU A 81 -0.14 12.66 -7.77
N HIS A 82 0.32 11.41 -7.81
CA HIS A 82 1.70 11.12 -8.22
C HIS A 82 1.99 11.70 -9.61
N PRO A 83 3.13 12.40 -9.81
CA PRO A 83 3.42 13.17 -11.03
C PRO A 83 3.62 12.35 -12.31
N ALA A 84 3.75 11.03 -12.21
CA ALA A 84 3.99 10.14 -13.34
C ALA A 84 2.69 9.53 -13.86
N PHE A 85 1.55 9.82 -13.22
CA PHE A 85 0.27 9.24 -13.59
C PHE A 85 -0.45 10.12 -14.60
N GLU A 86 -0.59 9.56 -15.79
CA GLU A 86 -1.59 10.03 -16.73
C GLU A 86 -3.00 9.94 -16.15
N PRO A 87 -3.88 10.92 -16.38
CA PRO A 87 -5.24 10.92 -15.86
C PRO A 87 -5.98 9.62 -16.19
N ASP A 88 -5.90 9.13 -17.43
CA ASP A 88 -6.40 7.82 -17.81
C ASP A 88 -5.36 6.98 -18.56
N GLY A 89 -4.24 6.74 -17.89
CA GLY A 89 -3.10 6.02 -18.46
C GLY A 89 -3.42 4.64 -19.02
N VAL A 90 -2.64 4.21 -20.01
CA VAL A 90 -2.81 2.93 -20.73
C VAL A 90 -2.54 1.68 -19.89
N SER A 91 -1.80 1.81 -18.78
CA SER A 91 -1.51 0.71 -17.86
C SER A 91 -2.74 0.33 -17.04
N ARG A 92 -3.48 -0.70 -17.47
CA ARG A 92 -4.72 -1.14 -16.83
C ARG A 92 -4.56 -2.51 -16.17
N TYR A 93 -4.63 -2.54 -14.84
CA TYR A 93 -4.56 -3.75 -14.03
C TYR A 93 -5.59 -3.71 -12.92
N ARG A 94 -5.83 -4.84 -12.26
CA ARG A 94 -6.46 -4.79 -10.93
C ARG A 94 -5.46 -4.10 -9.99
N ARG A 95 -5.95 -3.12 -9.23
CA ARG A 95 -5.17 -2.30 -8.33
C ARG A 95 -5.62 -2.52 -6.90
N ASN A 96 -4.66 -2.48 -6.00
CA ASN A 96 -4.82 -2.55 -4.57
C ASN A 96 -4.11 -1.34 -3.96
N GLY A 97 -4.69 -0.71 -2.94
CA GLY A 97 -4.04 0.38 -2.23
C GLY A 97 -4.56 0.57 -0.82
N VAL A 98 -3.81 1.37 -0.07
CA VAL A 98 -4.16 1.87 1.25
C VAL A 98 -4.07 3.39 1.26
N GLY A 99 -5.02 4.05 1.88
CA GLY A 99 -5.02 5.50 2.10
C GLY A 99 -5.30 5.82 3.55
N VAL A 100 -4.87 6.99 4.00
CA VAL A 100 -5.14 7.50 5.34
C VAL A 100 -5.84 8.84 5.20
N ARG A 101 -7.01 8.97 5.82
CA ARG A 101 -7.77 10.24 5.89
C ARG A 101 -7.16 11.18 6.93
N THR A 102 -7.54 12.45 6.87
CA THR A 102 -7.11 13.47 7.85
C THR A 102 -7.52 13.15 9.29
N ASP A 103 -8.59 12.38 9.48
CA ASP A 103 -9.05 11.91 10.80
C ASP A 103 -8.33 10.64 11.29
N GLY A 104 -7.35 10.13 10.53
CA GLY A 104 -6.61 8.91 10.83
C GLY A 104 -7.29 7.62 10.36
N THR A 105 -8.47 7.69 9.74
CA THR A 105 -9.16 6.51 9.21
C THR A 105 -8.34 5.88 8.09
N VAL A 106 -8.04 4.58 8.23
CA VAL A 106 -7.41 3.78 7.18
C VAL A 106 -8.46 3.31 6.19
N VAL A 107 -8.24 3.61 4.91
CA VAL A 107 -9.08 3.16 3.81
C VAL A 107 -8.32 2.15 2.97
N LEU A 108 -8.87 0.95 2.86
CA LEU A 108 -8.33 -0.13 2.06
C LEU A 108 -9.21 -0.33 0.83
N ALA A 109 -8.62 -0.32 -0.36
CA ALA A 109 -9.37 -0.44 -1.61
C ALA A 109 -8.74 -1.44 -2.58
N ILE A 110 -9.59 -2.22 -3.24
CA ILE A 110 -9.21 -3.11 -4.33
C ILE A 110 -10.20 -3.00 -5.48
N SER A 111 -9.70 -2.84 -6.71
CA SER A 111 -10.55 -2.76 -7.89
C SER A 111 -10.96 -4.15 -8.39
N ARG A 112 -12.24 -4.37 -8.66
CA ARG A 112 -12.73 -5.62 -9.27
C ARG A 112 -12.40 -5.75 -10.76
N ARG A 113 -12.30 -4.61 -11.47
CA ARG A 113 -11.96 -4.52 -12.90
C ARG A 113 -10.60 -3.88 -13.07
N ARG A 114 -10.03 -3.99 -14.28
CA ARG A 114 -8.76 -3.32 -14.61
C ARG A 114 -8.98 -1.81 -14.69
N VAL A 115 -8.16 -1.05 -13.99
CA VAL A 115 -8.19 0.43 -13.94
C VAL A 115 -6.79 1.00 -14.13
N SER A 116 -6.72 2.24 -14.62
CA SER A 116 -5.48 2.99 -14.74
C SER A 116 -4.98 3.46 -13.37
N PHE A 117 -3.68 3.74 -13.24
CA PHE A 117 -3.13 4.34 -12.02
C PHE A 117 -3.78 5.69 -11.70
N GLY A 118 -3.93 6.57 -12.70
CA GLY A 118 -4.57 7.86 -12.51
C GLY A 118 -6.02 7.77 -12.03
N ALA A 119 -6.82 6.86 -12.59
CA ALA A 119 -8.18 6.62 -12.11
C ALA A 119 -8.20 6.09 -10.67
N PHE A 120 -7.30 5.17 -10.32
CA PHE A 120 -7.23 4.61 -8.98
C PHE A 120 -6.72 5.63 -7.93
N ALA A 121 -5.77 6.48 -8.30
CA ALA A 121 -5.31 7.56 -7.44
C ALA A 121 -6.40 8.62 -7.20
N ARG A 122 -7.19 8.96 -8.22
CA ARG A 122 -8.36 9.85 -8.07
C ARG A 122 -9.46 9.24 -7.20
N LEU A 123 -9.67 7.93 -7.23
CA LEU A 123 -10.56 7.28 -6.26
C LEU A 123 -10.15 7.63 -4.82
N PHE A 124 -8.87 7.49 -4.48
CA PHE A 124 -8.37 7.82 -3.15
C PHE A 124 -8.52 9.31 -2.81
N ARG A 125 -8.07 10.18 -3.71
CA ARG A 125 -8.09 11.64 -3.47
C ARG A 125 -9.51 12.21 -3.45
N ASP A 126 -10.28 11.95 -4.51
CA ASP A 126 -11.52 12.68 -4.80
C ASP A 126 -12.73 12.05 -4.10
N ALA A 127 -12.82 10.72 -4.05
CA ALA A 127 -13.99 10.02 -3.54
C ALA A 127 -13.81 9.45 -2.13
N LEU A 128 -12.59 9.02 -1.78
CA LEU A 128 -12.28 8.46 -0.47
C LEU A 128 -11.67 9.49 0.49
N ALA A 129 -11.36 10.70 0.01
CA ALA A 129 -10.82 11.82 0.77
C ALA A 129 -9.52 11.50 1.52
N CYS A 130 -8.64 10.72 0.90
CA CYS A 130 -7.31 10.41 1.43
C CYS A 130 -6.30 11.44 0.91
N PRO A 131 -5.74 12.31 1.76
CA PRO A 131 -4.61 13.18 1.38
C PRO A 131 -3.36 12.37 1.03
N ASP A 132 -3.17 11.20 1.64
CA ASP A 132 -2.04 10.32 1.37
C ASP A 132 -2.54 8.90 1.10
N ALA A 133 -2.01 8.30 0.02
CA ALA A 133 -2.35 6.94 -0.36
C ALA A 133 -1.17 6.26 -1.05
N LEU A 134 -1.10 4.95 -0.89
CA LEU A 134 -0.02 4.09 -1.35
C LEU A 134 -0.59 2.92 -2.17
N PHE A 135 0.03 2.65 -3.32
CA PHE A 135 -0.27 1.46 -4.09
C PHE A 135 0.35 0.24 -3.41
N LEU A 136 -0.46 -0.80 -3.21
CA LEU A 136 -0.05 -2.11 -2.71
C LEU A 136 0.11 -3.08 -3.88
N ASP A 137 0.56 -4.30 -3.63
CA ASP A 137 0.93 -5.21 -4.72
C ASP A 137 -0.24 -5.51 -5.71
N GLY A 138 0.07 -5.27 -6.99
CA GLY A 138 -0.84 -5.39 -8.13
C GLY A 138 -0.83 -6.73 -8.86
N ALA A 139 0.24 -7.52 -8.73
CA ALA A 139 0.36 -8.79 -9.45
C ALA A 139 -0.60 -9.84 -8.89
N VAL A 140 -0.75 -9.87 -7.56
CA VAL A 140 -1.62 -10.83 -6.88
C VAL A 140 -2.97 -10.22 -6.49
N SER A 141 -2.99 -8.93 -6.10
CA SER A 141 -4.18 -8.15 -5.74
C SER A 141 -5.34 -9.03 -5.25
N ALA A 142 -5.26 -9.45 -3.99
CA ALA A 142 -6.15 -10.39 -3.36
C ALA A 142 -6.77 -9.81 -2.08
N LEU A 143 -8.07 -10.07 -1.91
CA LEU A 143 -8.87 -9.73 -0.74
C LEU A 143 -9.69 -10.94 -0.35
N SER A 144 -9.54 -11.38 0.90
CA SER A 144 -10.38 -12.39 1.53
C SER A 144 -11.18 -11.73 2.65
N GLY A 145 -12.42 -12.18 2.83
CA GLY A 145 -13.24 -11.89 4.00
C GLY A 145 -13.44 -13.14 4.85
N PRO A 146 -14.26 -13.04 5.91
CA PRO A 146 -14.50 -14.17 6.83
C PRO A 146 -15.07 -15.43 6.15
N LYS A 147 -15.77 -15.26 5.02
CA LYS A 147 -16.39 -16.36 4.25
C LYS A 147 -15.55 -16.85 3.07
N GLY A 148 -14.29 -16.44 2.98
CA GLY A 148 -13.36 -16.83 1.92
C GLY A 148 -12.96 -15.69 0.98
N SER A 149 -12.42 -16.06 -0.18
CA SER A 149 -11.87 -15.10 -1.17
C SER A 149 -12.98 -14.24 -1.80
N ILE A 150 -12.74 -12.92 -1.87
CA ILE A 150 -13.62 -11.93 -2.50
C ILE A 150 -13.04 -11.48 -3.86
N VAL A 151 -11.74 -11.22 -3.89
CA VAL A 151 -10.97 -10.85 -5.08
C VAL A 151 -9.64 -11.59 -5.01
N GLY A 152 -9.14 -12.14 -6.12
CA GLY A 152 -7.84 -12.79 -6.16
C GLY A 152 -7.69 -13.73 -7.35
N GLY A 153 -6.51 -14.32 -7.47
CA GLY A 153 -6.17 -15.36 -8.44
C GLY A 153 -5.43 -16.52 -7.75
N PRO A 154 -4.75 -17.41 -8.51
CA PRO A 154 -4.07 -18.57 -7.94
C PRO A 154 -2.74 -18.24 -7.23
N PHE A 155 -2.30 -16.98 -7.28
CA PHE A 155 -0.99 -16.58 -6.76
C PHE A 155 -1.00 -16.44 -5.24
N ALA A 156 0.03 -16.98 -4.59
CA ALA A 156 0.26 -16.80 -3.16
C ALA A 156 0.53 -15.33 -2.84
N ALA A 157 0.06 -14.84 -1.69
CA ALA A 157 0.37 -13.49 -1.22
C ALA A 157 1.62 -13.53 -0.32
N GLY A 158 2.50 -12.54 -0.45
CA GLY A 158 3.58 -12.27 0.50
C GLY A 158 3.06 -11.54 1.75
N PRO A 159 3.47 -10.29 2.03
CA PRO A 159 2.90 -9.49 3.11
C PRO A 159 1.38 -9.37 3.01
N VAL A 160 0.69 -9.44 4.15
CA VAL A 160 -0.77 -9.33 4.23
C VAL A 160 -1.13 -8.26 5.26
N ILE A 161 -2.12 -7.43 4.91
CA ILE A 161 -2.80 -6.55 5.86
C ILE A 161 -4.07 -7.27 6.34
N VAL A 162 -4.12 -7.49 7.65
CA VAL A 162 -5.27 -8.06 8.36
C VAL A 162 -5.96 -6.95 9.13
N VAL A 163 -7.29 -6.91 9.03
CA VAL A 163 -8.13 -6.05 9.87
C VAL A 163 -8.99 -6.98 10.69
N ASP A 164 -8.90 -6.84 12.01
CA ASP A 164 -9.64 -7.65 12.96
C ASP A 164 -10.32 -6.77 14.01
N ARG A 165 -11.33 -7.31 14.69
CA ARG A 165 -11.97 -6.63 15.83
C ARG A 165 -11.01 -6.61 17.00
N LYS A 166 -10.92 -5.45 17.66
CA LYS A 166 -10.10 -5.32 18.86
C LYS A 166 -10.73 -6.13 20.01
N GLY A 167 -10.10 -7.24 20.39
CA GLY A 167 -10.44 -8.02 21.58
C GLY A 167 -11.23 -9.32 21.36
N GLU A 168 -11.22 -9.87 20.15
CA GLU A 168 -11.60 -11.29 19.90
C GLU A 168 -10.34 -12.17 19.81
#